data_AF-A0A1V5XPS7-F1
#
_entry.id   AF-A0A1V5XPS7-F1
#
_cell.length_a   1.000
_cell.length_b   1.000
_cell.length_c   1.000
_cell.angle_alpha   90.00
_cell.angle_beta   90.00
_cell.angle_gamma   90.00
#
_symmetry.space_group_name_H-M   'P 1'
#
loop_
_entity.id
_entity.type
_entity.pdbx_description
1 polymer ?
#
loop_
_entity_poly.entity_id
_entity_poly.type
_entity_poly.pdbx_seq_one_letter_code
_entity_poly.pdbx_strand_id
1 'polypeptide(L)'
;MIQGNERWPAVRATIRFSLGQAADAVDRKDLFCHDLGQLFDRLQSASEGLNEVEKARCGLDGVAVELVLQIDPEKREILLDKLFKYCDMDLHLFTELLQILKRHYPDCHLIVPSLQGYELAREIHRFLGAPDLEYVYLKGEAEERLLMSGALEGLSFERILDDTERHYRERSGMDKKRAEQRPGRELSMYLQGEEGEEEVLWMRVGIGLGSGSFKH
;
A
#
# COMPACT_ATOMS: atom_id res chain seq x y z
N MET A 1 -2.62 19.49 -9.30
CA MET A 1 -3.55 18.59 -8.61
C MET A 1 -4.15 17.71 -9.69
N ILE A 2 -3.88 16.41 -9.69
CA ILE A 2 -4.63 15.48 -10.54
C ILE A 2 -5.86 15.11 -9.70
N GLN A 3 -7.01 15.68 -10.05
CA GLN A 3 -8.31 15.16 -9.64
C GLN A 3 -8.82 14.36 -10.84
N GLY A 4 -8.74 13.03 -10.76
CA GLY A 4 -9.35 12.18 -11.78
C GLY A 4 -10.86 12.40 -11.77
N ASN A 5 -11.46 12.71 -12.92
CA ASN A 5 -12.92 12.55 -13.07
C ASN A 5 -13.47 12.49 -14.51
N GLU A 6 -12.67 12.54 -15.58
CA GLU A 6 -13.20 12.29 -16.95
C GLU A 6 -12.43 11.23 -17.73
N ARG A 7 -11.09 11.22 -17.68
CA ARG A 7 -10.28 10.30 -18.51
C ARG A 7 -10.20 8.86 -17.97
N TRP A 8 -10.20 8.67 -16.65
CA TRP A 8 -10.04 7.36 -16.01
C TRP A 8 -11.16 7.09 -14.99
N PRO A 9 -12.40 6.81 -15.42
CA PRO A 9 -13.52 6.55 -14.51
C PRO A 9 -13.24 5.43 -13.49
N ALA A 10 -12.44 4.44 -13.87
CA ALA A 10 -12.07 3.33 -12.99
C ALA A 10 -11.04 3.70 -11.91
N VAL A 11 -10.44 4.90 -11.97
CA VAL A 11 -9.36 5.29 -11.05
C VAL A 11 -9.70 6.59 -10.33
N ARG A 12 -9.82 6.51 -9.00
CA ARG A 12 -9.92 7.67 -8.14
C ARG A 12 -8.57 7.94 -7.48
N ALA A 13 -7.85 8.92 -8.01
CA ALA A 13 -6.52 9.30 -7.53
C ALA A 13 -6.49 10.73 -6.98
N THR A 14 -5.82 10.92 -5.84
CA THR A 14 -5.47 12.23 -5.29
C THR A 14 -3.95 12.30 -5.13
N ILE A 15 -3.30 13.11 -5.96
CA ILE A 15 -1.85 13.33 -5.91
C ILE A 15 -1.56 14.78 -5.51
N ARG A 16 -0.89 14.96 -4.37
CA ARG A 16 -0.48 16.25 -3.83
C ARG A 16 1.04 16.38 -3.88
N PHE A 17 1.52 17.55 -4.28
CA PHE A 17 2.94 17.91 -4.23
C PHE A 17 3.08 19.07 -3.26
N SER A 18 4.00 18.97 -2.30
CA SER A 18 4.47 20.13 -1.56
C SER A 18 5.16 21.09 -2.54
N LEU A 19 5.02 22.40 -2.31
CA LEU A 19 5.58 23.44 -3.20
C LEU A 19 7.11 23.42 -3.14
N GLY A 20 7.77 22.79 -4.11
CA GLY A 20 9.21 22.94 -4.34
C GLY A 20 9.48 24.07 -5.32
N GLN A 21 10.39 24.99 -4.99
CA GLN A 21 10.69 26.20 -5.77
C GLN A 21 11.68 26.02 -6.95
N ALA A 22 12.15 24.79 -7.24
CA ALA A 22 13.18 24.55 -8.26
C ALA A 22 12.59 24.23 -9.66
N ALA A 23 13.20 24.74 -10.73
CA ALA A 23 12.79 24.46 -12.11
C ALA A 23 12.84 22.95 -12.45
N ASP A 24 13.88 22.24 -12.03
CA ASP A 24 14.02 20.78 -12.19
C ASP A 24 12.90 19.98 -11.49
N ALA A 25 12.25 20.57 -10.48
CA ALA A 25 11.13 19.94 -9.79
C ALA A 25 9.84 19.96 -10.64
N VAL A 26 9.71 20.93 -11.56
CA VAL A 26 8.57 21.01 -12.48
C VAL A 26 8.68 19.92 -13.55
N ASP A 27 9.82 19.81 -14.23
CA ASP A 27 10.03 18.79 -15.28
C ASP A 27 9.89 17.36 -14.73
N ARG A 28 10.47 17.11 -13.54
CA ARG A 28 10.33 15.81 -12.85
C ARG A 28 8.88 15.49 -12.52
N LYS A 29 8.13 16.46 -12.01
CA LYS A 29 6.72 16.28 -11.67
C LYS A 29 5.89 15.94 -12.91
N ASP A 30 6.16 16.60 -14.03
CA ASP A 30 5.42 16.36 -15.27
C ASP A 30 5.71 14.97 -15.84
N LEU A 31 6.98 14.54 -15.82
CA LEU A 31 7.36 13.16 -16.18
C LEU A 31 6.75 12.11 -15.25
N PHE A 32 6.75 12.36 -13.94
CA PHE A 32 6.08 11.48 -12.98
C PHE A 32 4.56 11.38 -13.26
N CYS A 33 3.90 12.51 -13.50
CA CYS A 33 2.48 12.54 -13.82
C CYS A 33 2.18 11.84 -15.16
N HIS A 34 3.09 11.92 -16.13
CA HIS A 34 3.00 11.18 -17.39
C HIS A 34 3.03 9.67 -17.16
N ASP A 35 4.04 9.16 -16.45
CA ASP A 35 4.18 7.72 -16.15
C ASP A 35 2.99 7.21 -15.31
N LEU A 36 2.53 8.01 -14.35
CA LEU A 36 1.34 7.67 -13.57
C LEU A 36 0.08 7.64 -14.44
N GLY A 37 -0.03 8.55 -15.42
CA GLY A 37 -1.09 8.53 -16.43
C GLY A 37 -1.07 7.25 -17.27
N GLN A 38 0.10 6.74 -17.65
CA GLN A 38 0.21 5.46 -18.35
C GLN A 38 -0.20 4.26 -17.49
N LEU A 39 0.08 4.31 -16.18
CA LEU A 39 -0.45 3.31 -15.23
C LEU A 39 -1.99 3.38 -15.18
N PHE A 40 -2.55 4.59 -15.14
CA PHE A 40 -4.01 4.77 -15.11
C PHE A 40 -4.69 4.36 -16.43
N ASP A 41 -4.05 4.59 -17.58
CA ASP A 41 -4.55 4.08 -18.87
C ASP A 41 -4.63 2.55 -18.84
N ARG A 42 -3.60 1.86 -18.34
CA ARG A 42 -3.60 0.39 -18.22
C ARG A 42 -4.64 -0.12 -17.24
N LEU A 43 -4.80 0.54 -16.10
CA LEU A 43 -5.86 0.23 -15.12
C LEU A 43 -7.26 0.41 -15.70
N GLN A 44 -7.47 1.48 -16.47
CA GLN A 44 -8.74 1.73 -17.14
C GLN A 44 -9.04 0.65 -18.18
N SER A 45 -8.08 0.29 -19.03
CA SER A 45 -8.24 -0.80 -20.00
C SER A 45 -8.48 -2.16 -19.33
N ALA A 46 -7.79 -2.44 -18.21
CA ALA A 46 -8.03 -3.65 -17.43
C ALA A 46 -9.46 -3.68 -16.85
N SER A 47 -9.94 -2.55 -16.34
CA SER A 47 -11.30 -2.40 -15.82
C SER A 47 -12.39 -2.59 -16.89
N GLU A 48 -12.16 -2.08 -18.10
CA GLU A 48 -13.08 -2.24 -19.24
C GLU A 48 -13.22 -3.70 -19.66
N GLY A 49 -12.14 -4.49 -19.55
CA GLY A 49 -12.12 -5.91 -19.83
C GLY A 49 -12.76 -6.80 -18.74
N LEU A 50 -13.20 -6.23 -17.62
CA LEU A 50 -13.83 -6.99 -16.55
C LEU A 50 -15.18 -7.56 -16.98
N ASN A 51 -15.47 -8.77 -16.49
CA ASN A 51 -16.80 -9.34 -16.60
C ASN A 51 -17.79 -8.63 -15.65
N GLU A 52 -19.09 -8.87 -15.82
CA GLU A 52 -20.14 -8.21 -15.04
C GLU A 52 -20.06 -8.52 -13.53
N VAL A 53 -19.53 -9.69 -13.15
CA VAL A 53 -19.30 -10.04 -11.74
C VAL A 53 -18.23 -9.14 -11.14
N GLU A 54 -17.11 -8.95 -11.82
CA GLU A 54 -16.01 -8.09 -11.35
C GLU A 54 -16.37 -6.61 -11.40
N LYS A 55 -17.16 -6.16 -12.38
CA LYS A 55 -17.69 -4.78 -12.40
C LYS A 55 -18.60 -4.49 -11.22
N ALA A 56 -19.42 -5.46 -10.79
CA ALA A 56 -20.26 -5.34 -9.61
C ALA A 56 -19.46 -5.27 -8.29
N ARG A 57 -18.18 -5.65 -8.33
CA ARG A 57 -17.25 -5.60 -7.19
C ARG A 57 -16.51 -4.26 -7.08
N CYS A 58 -16.55 -3.42 -8.12
CA CYS A 58 -15.99 -2.07 -8.07
C CYS A 58 -16.65 -1.22 -6.98
N GLY A 59 -15.92 -0.21 -6.51
CA GLY A 59 -16.41 0.78 -5.56
C GLY A 59 -17.53 1.66 -6.12
N LEU A 60 -17.95 2.65 -5.32
CA LEU A 60 -18.97 3.63 -5.74
C LEU A 60 -18.61 4.25 -7.09
N ASP A 61 -19.61 4.37 -7.96
CA ASP A 61 -19.50 4.90 -9.32
C ASP A 61 -18.61 4.07 -10.29
N GLY A 62 -18.36 2.79 -9.96
CA GLY A 62 -17.59 1.90 -10.83
C GLY A 62 -16.07 2.03 -10.67
N VAL A 63 -15.61 2.70 -9.60
CA VAL A 63 -14.19 2.88 -9.30
C VAL A 63 -13.53 1.53 -8.99
N ALA A 64 -12.54 1.14 -9.78
CA ALA A 64 -11.76 -0.07 -9.60
C ALA A 64 -10.56 0.12 -8.64
N VAL A 65 -9.97 1.32 -8.63
CA VAL A 65 -8.79 1.65 -7.82
C VAL A 65 -8.92 2.99 -7.12
N GLU A 66 -8.50 3.04 -5.86
CA GLU A 66 -8.29 4.28 -5.11
C GLU A 66 -6.82 4.46 -4.71
N LEU A 67 -6.27 5.65 -4.98
CA LEU A 67 -4.89 6.03 -4.72
C LEU A 67 -4.81 7.43 -4.08
N VAL A 68 -4.14 7.55 -2.95
CA VAL A 68 -3.86 8.86 -2.32
C VAL A 68 -2.38 8.94 -2.01
N LEU A 69 -1.70 9.90 -2.64
CA LEU A 69 -0.28 10.17 -2.47
C LEU A 69 -0.02 11.64 -2.16
N GLN A 70 0.92 11.86 -1.26
CA GLN A 70 1.52 13.16 -1.02
C GLN A 70 3.03 13.06 -1.17
N ILE A 71 3.60 13.93 -2.01
CA ILE A 71 5.03 13.94 -2.33
C ILE A 71 5.62 15.23 -1.79
N ASP A 72 6.60 15.10 -0.91
CA ASP A 72 7.36 16.19 -0.30
C ASP A 72 8.86 16.01 -0.58
N PRO A 73 9.36 16.54 -1.71
CA PRO A 73 10.77 16.38 -2.08
C PRO A 73 11.74 17.08 -1.13
N GLU A 74 11.31 18.14 -0.45
CA GLU A 74 12.15 18.89 0.50
C GLU A 74 12.41 18.06 1.75
N LYS A 75 11.37 17.39 2.26
CA LYS A 75 11.50 16.43 3.37
C LYS A 75 12.04 15.09 2.95
N ARG A 76 12.17 14.84 1.63
CA ARG A 76 12.49 13.53 1.05
C ARG A 76 11.48 12.46 1.48
N GLU A 77 10.21 12.80 1.52
CA GLU A 77 9.14 11.91 1.96
C GLU A 77 8.04 11.78 0.90
N ILE A 78 7.55 10.56 0.73
CA ILE A 78 6.35 10.26 -0.04
C ILE A 78 5.40 9.52 0.89
N LEU A 79 4.24 10.10 1.17
CA LEU A 79 3.20 9.45 1.96
C LEU A 79 2.22 8.75 1.03
N LEU A 80 2.10 7.43 1.15
CA LEU A 80 1.06 6.62 0.51
C LEU A 80 -0.08 6.40 1.51
N ASP A 81 -1.01 7.35 1.55
CA ASP A 81 -2.13 7.35 2.49
C ASP A 81 -3.21 6.33 2.14
N LYS A 82 -3.37 6.04 0.84
CA LYS A 82 -4.34 5.04 0.37
C LYS A 82 -3.84 4.34 -0.88
N LEU A 83 -3.93 3.02 -0.87
CA LEU A 83 -3.79 2.17 -2.05
C LEU A 83 -4.81 1.03 -1.96
N PHE A 84 -5.82 1.05 -2.82
CA PHE A 84 -6.89 0.06 -2.74
C PHE A 84 -7.33 -0.40 -4.12
N LYS A 85 -7.54 -1.71 -4.29
CA LYS A 85 -8.00 -2.35 -5.52
C LYS A 85 -9.32 -3.08 -5.25
N TYR A 86 -10.45 -2.58 -5.75
CA TYR A 86 -11.80 -3.09 -5.45
C TYR A 86 -12.12 -4.41 -6.17
N CYS A 87 -11.64 -4.59 -7.39
CA CYS A 87 -11.91 -5.75 -8.24
C CYS A 87 -10.64 -6.55 -8.55
N ASP A 88 -10.81 -7.79 -8.97
CA ASP A 88 -9.68 -8.62 -9.35
C ASP A 88 -9.21 -8.29 -10.77
N MET A 89 -8.22 -7.42 -10.85
CA MET A 89 -7.50 -7.11 -12.08
C MET A 89 -6.11 -7.75 -12.04
N ASP A 90 -5.69 -8.29 -13.19
CA ASP A 90 -4.35 -8.82 -13.44
C ASP A 90 -3.31 -7.68 -13.55
N LEU A 91 -3.15 -6.96 -12.44
CA LEU A 91 -2.28 -5.81 -12.32
C LEU A 91 -1.74 -5.70 -10.88
N HIS A 92 -0.41 -5.64 -10.76
CA HIS A 92 0.29 -5.52 -9.49
C HIS A 92 0.43 -4.06 -9.08
N LEU A 93 -0.70 -3.45 -8.69
CA LEU A 93 -0.84 -2.01 -8.46
C LEU A 93 0.28 -1.41 -7.60
N PHE A 94 0.61 -2.03 -6.46
CA PHE A 94 1.69 -1.53 -5.58
C PHE A 94 3.06 -1.59 -6.26
N THR A 95 3.40 -2.72 -6.87
CA THR A 95 4.69 -2.93 -7.52
C THR A 95 4.91 -1.90 -8.63
N GLU A 96 3.90 -1.67 -9.47
CA GLU A 96 4.01 -0.72 -10.58
C GLU A 96 4.12 0.72 -10.08
N LEU A 97 3.30 1.10 -9.10
CA LEU A 97 3.39 2.43 -8.49
C LEU A 97 4.78 2.66 -7.88
N LEU A 98 5.30 1.67 -7.17
CA LEU A 98 6.61 1.72 -6.54
C LEU A 98 7.74 1.90 -7.57
N GLN A 99 7.66 1.22 -8.73
CA GLN A 99 8.64 1.42 -9.81
C GLN A 99 8.63 2.84 -10.35
N ILE A 100 7.45 3.44 -10.52
CA ILE A 100 7.31 4.85 -10.94
C ILE A 100 7.91 5.77 -9.86
N LEU A 101 7.57 5.56 -8.58
CA LEU A 101 8.11 6.36 -7.48
C LEU A 101 9.63 6.27 -7.40
N LYS A 102 10.21 5.07 -7.51
CA LYS A 102 11.68 4.87 -7.51
C LYS A 102 12.36 5.58 -8.68
N ARG A 103 11.75 5.57 -9.87
CA ARG A 103 12.31 6.23 -11.06
C ARG A 103 12.41 7.75 -10.88
N HIS A 104 11.38 8.37 -10.30
CA HIS A 104 11.28 9.83 -10.23
C HIS A 104 11.75 10.42 -8.91
N TYR A 105 11.66 9.65 -7.82
CA TYR A 105 11.99 10.09 -6.46
C TYR A 105 12.88 9.07 -5.73
N PRO A 106 14.04 8.68 -6.31
CA PRO A 106 14.93 7.69 -5.70
C PRO A 106 15.50 8.15 -4.35
N ASP A 107 15.62 9.46 -4.14
CA ASP A 107 16.18 10.03 -2.90
C ASP A 107 15.16 10.17 -1.77
N CYS A 108 13.91 9.75 -1.99
CA CYS A 108 12.82 9.87 -1.01
C CYS A 108 12.57 8.57 -0.25
N HIS A 109 11.98 8.68 0.94
CA HIS A 109 11.42 7.59 1.70
C HIS A 109 9.91 7.49 1.45
N LEU A 110 9.42 6.31 1.12
CA LEU A 110 8.01 5.99 1.05
C LEU A 110 7.51 5.61 2.46
N ILE A 111 6.57 6.38 2.98
CA ILE A 111 5.89 6.17 4.24
C ILE A 111 4.52 5.57 3.95
N VAL A 112 4.23 4.40 4.51
CA VAL A 112 2.94 3.71 4.39
C VAL A 112 2.32 3.61 5.79
N PRO A 113 1.37 4.47 6.16
CA PRO A 113 0.84 4.55 7.52
C PRO A 113 -0.26 3.51 7.81
N SER A 114 -0.98 3.02 6.79
CA SER A 114 -2.22 2.27 6.98
C SER A 114 -2.11 0.82 6.50
N LEU A 115 -1.00 0.14 6.75
CA LEU A 115 -0.93 -1.28 6.44
C LEU A 115 -1.79 -2.07 7.42
N GLN A 116 -3.08 -2.20 7.08
CA GLN A 116 -3.99 -3.15 7.69
C GLN A 116 -4.02 -4.47 6.90
N GLY A 117 -3.49 -4.45 5.68
CA GLY A 117 -3.58 -5.55 4.76
C GLY A 117 -2.33 -6.37 4.59
N TYR A 118 -2.51 -7.66 4.85
CA TYR A 118 -1.51 -8.68 4.66
C TYR A 118 -0.99 -8.75 3.22
N GLU A 119 -1.84 -8.56 2.21
CA GLU A 119 -1.45 -8.59 0.80
C GLU A 119 -0.43 -7.51 0.43
N LEU A 120 -0.70 -6.25 0.77
CA LEU A 120 0.25 -5.16 0.56
C LEU A 120 1.53 -5.39 1.35
N ALA A 121 1.43 -5.87 2.59
CA ALA A 121 2.57 -6.16 3.44
C ALA A 121 3.50 -7.22 2.82
N ARG A 122 2.92 -8.29 2.26
CA ARG A 122 3.67 -9.33 1.52
C ARG A 122 4.32 -8.79 0.26
N GLU A 123 3.61 -7.96 -0.52
CA GLU A 123 4.17 -7.38 -1.73
C GLU A 123 5.35 -6.44 -1.42
N ILE A 124 5.24 -5.68 -0.32
CA ILE A 124 6.36 -4.92 0.24
C ILE A 124 7.50 -5.88 0.57
N HIS A 125 7.29 -6.91 1.39
CA HIS A 125 8.36 -7.84 1.76
C HIS A 125 9.03 -8.51 0.56
N ARG A 126 8.21 -9.01 -0.38
CA ARG A 126 8.67 -9.70 -1.59
C ARG A 126 9.53 -8.80 -2.48
N PHE A 127 9.14 -7.54 -2.65
CA PHE A 127 9.78 -6.64 -3.61
C PHE A 127 10.82 -5.72 -2.98
N LEU A 128 10.71 -5.47 -1.67
CA LEU A 128 11.49 -4.50 -0.93
C LEU A 128 12.32 -5.08 0.22
N GLY A 129 12.04 -6.30 0.64
CA GLY A 129 12.55 -6.84 1.91
C GLY A 129 11.79 -6.27 3.11
N ALA A 130 12.40 -6.34 4.30
CA ALA A 130 11.79 -5.86 5.53
C ALA A 130 11.95 -4.33 5.67
N PRO A 131 10.86 -3.54 5.59
CA PRO A 131 10.91 -2.11 5.84
C PRO A 131 11.10 -1.79 7.33
N ASP A 132 11.50 -0.56 7.61
CA ASP A 132 11.63 -0.06 8.98
C ASP A 132 10.26 0.16 9.59
N LEU A 133 10.01 -0.43 10.75
CA LEU A 133 8.77 -0.28 11.51
C LEU A 133 8.88 0.93 12.43
N GLU A 134 8.02 1.93 12.22
CA GLU A 134 8.05 3.16 13.04
C GLU A 134 7.02 3.14 14.16
N TYR A 135 5.83 2.56 13.90
CA TYR A 135 4.70 2.51 14.83
C TYR A 135 3.80 1.31 14.55
N VAL A 136 3.20 0.74 15.59
CA VAL A 136 2.14 -0.29 15.47
C VAL A 136 1.04 -0.06 16.49
N TYR A 137 -0.21 -0.02 16.03
CA TYR A 137 -1.39 -0.03 16.87
C TYR A 137 -2.01 -1.44 16.87
N LEU A 138 -2.11 -2.03 18.05
CA LEU A 138 -2.54 -3.41 18.28
C LEU A 138 -3.84 -3.44 19.08
N LYS A 139 -4.64 -4.47 18.83
CA LYS A 139 -5.84 -4.79 19.58
C LYS A 139 -5.80 -6.23 20.08
N GLY A 140 -5.65 -6.39 21.39
CA GLY A 140 -5.82 -7.66 22.07
C GLY A 140 -7.27 -7.90 22.50
N GLU A 141 -7.50 -8.96 23.29
CA GLU A 141 -8.83 -9.26 23.83
C GLU A 141 -9.28 -8.25 24.91
N ALA A 142 -8.34 -7.80 25.74
CA ALA A 142 -8.62 -6.93 26.89
C ALA A 142 -8.40 -5.43 26.58
N GLU A 143 -7.34 -5.08 25.85
CA GLU A 143 -6.94 -3.68 25.64
C GLU A 143 -6.40 -3.41 24.22
N GLU A 144 -6.41 -2.13 23.81
CA GLU A 144 -5.73 -1.63 22.61
C GLU A 144 -4.48 -0.87 23.02
N ARG A 145 -3.38 -1.02 22.26
CA ARG A 145 -2.09 -0.39 22.60
C ARG A 145 -1.31 0.11 21.39
N LEU A 146 -0.60 1.22 21.57
CA LEU A 146 0.29 1.82 20.58
C LEU A 146 1.76 1.56 20.95
N LEU A 147 2.48 0.87 20.09
CA LEU A 147 3.91 0.62 20.20
C LEU A 147 4.70 1.62 19.33
N MET A 148 5.70 2.26 19.91
CA MET A 148 6.57 3.23 19.24
C MET A 148 8.00 3.13 19.80
N SER A 149 9.00 3.49 18.98
CA SER A 149 10.39 3.63 19.44
C SER A 149 10.89 2.37 20.18
N GLY A 150 11.45 2.49 21.39
CA GLY A 150 11.97 1.35 22.16
C GLY A 150 10.93 0.26 22.50
N ALA A 151 9.63 0.57 22.47
CA ALA A 151 8.58 -0.44 22.64
C ALA A 151 8.43 -1.37 21.42
N LEU A 152 9.11 -1.07 20.31
CA LEU A 152 9.23 -1.94 19.13
C LEU A 152 10.44 -2.88 19.23
N GLU A 153 11.24 -2.82 20.29
CA GLU A 153 12.41 -3.69 20.43
C GLU A 153 11.97 -5.18 20.43
N GLY A 154 12.52 -5.96 19.50
CA GLY A 154 12.12 -7.36 19.29
C GLY A 154 10.84 -7.57 18.45
N LEU A 155 10.23 -6.49 17.94
CA LEU A 155 9.18 -6.54 16.94
C LEU A 155 9.76 -6.19 15.56
N SER A 156 9.51 -7.04 14.57
CA SER A 156 9.91 -6.80 13.19
C SER A 156 8.72 -6.95 12.25
N PHE A 157 8.81 -6.33 11.07
CA PHE A 157 7.82 -6.49 10.01
C PHE A 157 7.64 -7.97 9.62
N GLU A 158 8.74 -8.71 9.53
CA GLU A 158 8.73 -10.15 9.22
C GLU A 158 8.00 -10.97 10.27
N ARG A 159 8.20 -10.65 11.56
CA ARG A 159 7.48 -11.32 12.65
C ARG A 159 5.97 -11.13 12.52
N ILE A 160 5.51 -9.92 12.17
CA ILE A 160 4.07 -9.67 11.96
C ILE A 160 3.56 -10.48 10.76
N LEU A 161 4.32 -10.57 9.66
CA LEU A 161 3.95 -11.41 8.51
C LEU A 161 3.86 -12.89 8.89
N ASP A 162 4.87 -13.42 9.59
CA ASP A 162 4.92 -14.82 10.01
C ASP A 162 3.77 -15.18 10.95
N ASP A 163 3.48 -14.31 11.91
CA ASP A 163 2.37 -14.48 12.85
C ASP A 163 1.01 -14.40 12.13
N THR A 164 0.87 -13.51 11.16
CA THR A 164 -0.32 -13.42 10.31
C THR A 164 -0.49 -14.69 9.45
N GLU A 165 0.57 -15.22 8.86
CA GLU A 165 0.52 -16.48 8.12
C GLU A 165 0.10 -17.64 9.00
N ARG A 166 0.66 -17.72 10.22
CA ARG A 166 0.33 -18.75 11.19
C ARG A 166 -1.15 -18.66 11.59
N HIS A 167 -1.64 -17.47 11.90
CA HIS A 167 -3.06 -17.23 12.21
C HIS A 167 -3.98 -17.85 11.15
N TYR A 168 -3.73 -17.55 9.88
CA TYR A 168 -4.59 -18.04 8.81
C TYR A 168 -4.42 -19.53 8.55
N ARG A 169 -3.20 -20.06 8.63
CA ARG A 169 -2.91 -21.48 8.48
C ARG A 169 -3.64 -22.33 9.51
N GLU A 170 -3.75 -21.86 10.75
CA GLU A 170 -4.36 -22.60 11.87
C GLU A 170 -5.89 -22.54 11.86
N ARG A 171 -6.51 -21.45 11.37
CA ARG A 171 -7.97 -21.24 11.51
C ARG A 171 -8.81 -21.60 10.29
N SER A 172 -8.27 -21.57 9.06
CA SER A 172 -9.05 -21.87 7.83
C SER A 172 -8.26 -21.95 6.52
N GLY A 173 -6.99 -21.56 6.52
CA GLY A 173 -6.20 -21.31 5.31
C GLY A 173 -6.48 -19.92 4.72
N MET A 174 -5.43 -19.25 4.22
CA MET A 174 -5.52 -17.91 3.62
C MET A 174 -6.48 -17.86 2.43
N ASP A 175 -6.42 -18.85 1.53
CA ASP A 175 -7.24 -18.86 0.30
C ASP A 175 -8.73 -18.92 0.60
N LYS A 176 -9.12 -19.67 1.64
CA LYS A 176 -10.50 -19.73 2.10
C LYS A 176 -10.96 -18.40 2.68
N LYS A 177 -10.11 -17.74 3.48
CA LYS A 177 -10.44 -16.42 4.03
C LYS A 177 -10.51 -15.33 2.95
N ARG A 178 -9.66 -15.38 1.93
CA ARG A 178 -9.76 -14.50 0.75
C ARG A 178 -11.08 -14.72 -0.01
N ALA A 179 -11.51 -15.97 -0.18
CA ALA A 179 -12.77 -16.28 -0.83
C ALA A 179 -14.00 -15.81 -0.02
N GLU A 180 -13.90 -15.81 1.31
CA GLU A 180 -14.94 -15.29 2.21
C GLU A 180 -14.95 -13.76 2.30
N GLN A 181 -13.81 -13.12 2.08
CA GLN A 181 -13.70 -11.68 2.11
C GLN A 181 -14.37 -11.03 0.90
N ARG A 182 -14.93 -9.84 1.15
CA ARG A 182 -15.39 -9.04 0.03
C ARG A 182 -14.20 -8.63 -0.83
N PRO A 183 -14.40 -8.59 -2.16
CA PRO A 183 -13.46 -8.03 -3.12
C PRO A 183 -12.77 -6.75 -2.63
N GLY A 184 -11.46 -6.70 -2.80
CA GLY A 184 -10.63 -5.57 -2.40
C GLY A 184 -10.39 -5.43 -0.91
N ARG A 185 -11.07 -6.19 -0.03
CA ARG A 185 -10.64 -6.24 1.36
C ARG A 185 -9.31 -6.97 1.46
N GLU A 186 -8.39 -6.37 2.18
CA GLU A 186 -7.14 -7.03 2.54
C GLU A 186 -7.39 -7.89 3.79
N LEU A 187 -6.63 -8.97 3.90
CA LEU A 187 -6.63 -9.80 5.10
C LEU A 187 -6.06 -8.99 6.27
N SER A 188 -6.76 -8.99 7.41
CA SER A 188 -6.26 -8.42 8.65
C SER A 188 -4.90 -9.03 9.01
N MET A 189 -4.03 -8.22 9.59
CA MET A 189 -2.74 -8.66 10.08
C MET A 189 -2.80 -8.95 11.58
N TYR A 190 -1.95 -9.85 12.05
CA TYR A 190 -1.94 -10.32 13.43
C TYR A 190 -0.51 -10.42 13.96
N LEU A 191 -0.38 -10.20 15.27
CA LEU A 191 0.85 -10.38 16.02
C LEU A 191 0.59 -11.32 17.20
N GLN A 192 1.50 -12.24 17.46
CA GLN A 192 1.49 -13.00 18.70
C GLN A 192 2.21 -12.21 19.80
N GLY A 193 1.39 -11.58 20.65
CA GLY A 193 1.81 -10.84 21.83
C GLY A 193 1.82 -11.68 23.10
N GLU A 194 2.05 -11.01 24.23
CA GLU A 194 2.10 -11.63 25.56
C GLU A 194 0.72 -12.11 26.04
N GLU A 195 -0.34 -11.39 25.66
CA GLU A 195 -1.73 -11.70 26.04
C GLU A 195 -2.42 -12.68 25.09
N GLY A 196 -1.72 -13.11 24.04
CA GLY A 196 -2.30 -13.92 22.97
C GLY A 196 -2.15 -13.25 21.62
N GLU A 197 -3.10 -13.52 20.74
CA GLU A 197 -3.11 -12.95 19.39
C GLU A 197 -3.73 -11.56 19.40
N GLU A 198 -3.02 -10.60 18.82
CA GLU A 198 -3.44 -9.21 18.71
C GLU A 198 -3.64 -8.85 17.23
N GLU A 199 -4.75 -8.20 16.89
CA GLU A 199 -4.98 -7.66 15.54
C GLU A 199 -4.15 -6.39 15.35
N VAL A 200 -3.44 -6.29 14.23
CA VAL A 200 -2.72 -5.08 13.82
C VAL A 200 -3.72 -4.13 13.17
N LEU A 201 -4.21 -3.19 13.97
CA LEU A 201 -5.17 -2.18 13.51
C LEU A 201 -4.53 -1.13 12.63
N TRP A 202 -3.23 -0.85 12.81
CA TRP A 202 -2.54 0.18 12.04
C TRP A 202 -1.03 -0.04 12.19
N MET A 203 -0.27 0.10 11.10
CA MET A 203 1.19 0.18 11.20
C MET A 203 1.76 1.14 10.18
N ARG A 204 2.76 1.90 10.63
CA ARG A 204 3.52 2.80 9.78
C ARG A 204 4.90 2.23 9.52
N VAL A 205 5.21 2.07 8.24
CA VAL A 205 6.52 1.60 7.78
C VAL A 205 7.19 2.63 6.88
N GLY A 206 8.52 2.69 6.99
CA GLY A 206 9.39 3.50 6.14
C GLY A 206 10.16 2.63 5.14
N ILE A 207 10.16 3.02 3.87
CA ILE A 207 10.84 2.34 2.78
C ILE A 207 11.77 3.33 2.08
N GLY A 208 13.08 3.06 2.07
CA GLY A 208 14.02 3.79 1.22
C GLY A 208 13.79 3.48 -0.26
N LEU A 209 13.58 4.50 -1.10
CA LEU A 209 13.43 4.30 -2.56
C LEU A 209 14.76 4.25 -3.32
N GLY A 210 15.88 4.55 -2.64
CA GLY A 210 17.21 4.56 -3.21
C GLY A 210 17.72 3.18 -3.62
N SER A 211 18.76 3.15 -4.44
CA SER A 211 19.44 1.94 -4.95
C SER A 211 20.31 1.26 -3.89
N GLY A 212 19.71 0.93 -2.74
CA GLY A 212 20.32 0.15 -1.66
C GLY A 212 19.67 -1.22 -1.51
N SER A 213 20.29 -2.23 -2.11
CA SER A 213 20.18 -3.67 -1.77
C SER A 213 18.83 -4.37 -2.01
N PHE A 214 18.63 -4.89 -3.24
CA PHE A 214 17.84 -6.12 -3.41
C PHE A 214 18.79 -7.31 -3.51
N LYS A 215 18.66 -8.26 -2.59
CA LYS A 215 19.17 -9.61 -2.81
C LYS A 215 18.23 -10.26 -3.85
N HIS A 216 18.81 -10.59 -5.00
CA HIS A 216 18.17 -11.41 -6.03
C HIS A 216 17.87 -12.82 -5.53
#